data_AF-A0A7K7LMY7-F1
#
_entry.id   AF-A0A7K7LMY7-F1
#
_cell.length_a   1.000
_cell.length_b   1.000
_cell.length_c   1.000
_cell.angle_alpha   90.00
_cell.angle_beta   90.00
_cell.angle_gamma   90.00
#
_symmetry.space_group_name_H-M   'P 1'
#
loop_
_entity.id
_entity.type
_entity.pdbx_description
1 polymer ?
#
loop_
_entity_poly.entity_id
_entity_poly.type
_entity_poly.pdbx_seq_one_letter_code
_entity_poly.pdbx_strand_id
1 'polypeptide(L)'
;KYIFLFLSPQAQICNYASVRRTSVRYYTAEKNVTCKNCSRPGHLSKNCPGPKKIPPCCLCAERGHLQNTCPARFCLNCCLPGHYFRECLERAYWNKHCSRCDMKGHYADACPEIWRQYHLTTKPGPIKAASSHSEQSAVVYCYNCSRKGHFGYECLEKRMHGSMFPTSPFIHYYDDECNIKRRANRLKRKIAELQEAGLLPLQSEIPW
;
A
#
# COMPACT_ATOMS: atom_id res chain seq x y z
N LYS A 1 -0.89 19.74 -72.50
CA LYS A 1 -1.66 18.48 -72.30
C LYS A 1 -1.38 17.98 -70.89
N TYR A 2 -2.41 18.02 -70.05
CA TYR A 2 -2.67 17.32 -68.77
C TYR A 2 -1.51 16.91 -67.85
N ILE A 3 -1.51 17.48 -66.63
CA ILE A 3 -1.29 16.73 -65.38
C ILE A 3 -2.32 17.22 -64.34
N PHE A 4 -3.24 16.32 -63.96
CA PHE A 4 -4.07 16.43 -62.76
C PHE A 4 -3.37 15.65 -61.65
N LEU A 5 -3.13 16.26 -60.49
CA LEU A 5 -3.03 15.54 -59.22
C LEU A 5 -3.69 16.37 -58.10
N PHE A 6 -4.49 15.64 -57.33
CA PHE A 6 -5.40 16.06 -56.28
C PHE A 6 -4.68 16.63 -55.04
N LEU A 7 -5.24 17.69 -54.46
CA LEU A 7 -5.07 18.04 -53.05
C LEU A 7 -6.43 18.43 -52.46
N SER A 8 -6.92 17.59 -51.54
CA SER A 8 -8.14 17.76 -50.74
C SER A 8 -7.96 18.89 -49.71
N PRO A 9 -8.92 19.82 -49.52
CA PRO A 9 -8.91 20.72 -48.36
C PRO A 9 -9.42 20.00 -47.11
N GLN A 10 -8.65 20.04 -46.02
CA GLN A 10 -9.02 19.51 -44.71
C GLN A 10 -10.38 20.06 -44.24
N ALA A 11 -11.26 19.17 -43.79
CA ALA A 11 -12.49 19.52 -43.08
C ALA A 11 -12.15 20.18 -41.72
N GLN A 12 -12.56 21.43 -41.54
CA GLN A 12 -12.55 22.09 -40.24
C GLN A 12 -13.63 21.46 -39.35
N ILE A 13 -13.21 20.66 -38.38
CA ILE A 13 -14.09 20.16 -37.32
C ILE A 13 -14.26 21.30 -36.31
N CYS A 14 -15.32 22.08 -36.48
CA CYS A 14 -15.78 23.05 -35.49
C CYS A 14 -16.26 22.29 -34.24
N ASN A 15 -15.44 22.27 -33.18
CA ASN A 15 -15.87 21.79 -31.87
C ASN A 15 -16.83 22.81 -31.24
N TYR A 16 -18.12 22.74 -31.58
CA TYR A 16 -19.17 23.41 -30.82
C TYR A 16 -19.37 22.62 -29.52
N ALA A 17 -18.49 22.86 -28.54
CA ALA A 17 -18.67 22.35 -27.17
C ALA A 17 -19.84 23.10 -26.53
N SER A 18 -21.05 22.56 -26.73
CA SER A 18 -22.23 22.99 -26.01
C SER A 18 -21.95 22.97 -24.50
N VAL A 19 -22.20 24.11 -23.85
CA VAL A 19 -22.12 24.27 -22.41
C VAL A 19 -23.02 23.21 -21.77
N ARG A 20 -22.43 22.11 -21.31
CA ARG A 20 -23.15 21.09 -20.56
C ARG A 20 -23.59 21.72 -19.24
N ARG A 21 -24.84 22.20 -19.18
CA ARG A 21 -25.54 22.37 -17.90
C ARG A 21 -25.60 20.98 -17.26
N THR A 22 -24.73 20.73 -16.29
CA THR A 22 -24.81 19.54 -15.45
C THR A 22 -26.08 19.66 -14.61
N SER A 23 -27.21 19.16 -15.15
CA SER A 23 -28.43 19.04 -14.37
C SER A 23 -28.12 18.09 -13.21
N VAL A 24 -28.22 18.64 -12.02
CA VAL A 24 -27.78 18.01 -10.80
C VAL A 24 -28.86 17.02 -10.36
N ARG A 25 -28.83 15.80 -10.90
CA ARG A 25 -29.86 14.75 -10.72
C ARG A 25 -30.29 14.44 -9.27
N TYR A 26 -29.48 14.82 -8.26
CA TYR A 26 -29.74 14.51 -6.85
C TYR A 26 -29.81 15.73 -5.92
N TYR A 27 -29.56 16.94 -6.42
CA TYR A 27 -29.60 18.17 -5.63
C TYR A 27 -30.55 19.15 -6.30
N THR A 28 -31.84 19.05 -5.94
CA THR A 28 -32.86 20.04 -6.32
C THR A 28 -32.74 21.27 -5.42
N ALA A 29 -33.24 22.41 -5.89
CA ALA A 29 -33.24 23.67 -5.13
C ALA A 29 -33.99 23.56 -3.79
N GLU A 30 -34.88 22.57 -3.63
CA GLU A 30 -35.62 22.34 -2.38
C GLU A 30 -34.84 21.55 -1.31
N LYS A 31 -33.70 20.92 -1.64
CA LYS A 31 -32.86 20.27 -0.63
C LYS A 31 -31.83 21.26 -0.11
N ASN A 32 -31.89 21.55 1.19
CA ASN A 32 -30.95 22.37 1.96
C ASN A 32 -29.53 21.79 1.95
N VAL A 33 -28.86 21.83 0.80
CA VAL A 33 -27.49 21.37 0.66
C VAL A 33 -26.58 22.39 1.35
N THR A 34 -26.01 21.96 2.47
CA THR A 34 -25.09 22.78 3.24
C THR A 34 -23.69 22.63 2.66
N CYS A 35 -23.10 23.74 2.25
CA CYS A 35 -21.75 23.77 1.71
C CYS A 35 -20.74 23.37 2.80
N LYS A 36 -19.95 22.30 2.60
CA LYS A 36 -18.90 21.90 3.57
C LYS A 36 -17.74 22.91 3.66
N ASN A 37 -17.66 23.86 2.73
CA ASN A 37 -16.64 24.91 2.75
C ASN A 37 -17.03 26.08 3.67
N CYS A 38 -18.17 26.73 3.40
CA CYS A 38 -18.61 27.93 4.13
C CYS A 38 -19.74 27.67 5.14
N SER A 39 -20.23 26.43 5.23
CA SER A 39 -21.36 26.02 6.07
C SER A 39 -22.68 26.74 5.79
N ARG A 40 -22.79 27.42 4.63
CA ARG A 40 -24.04 28.07 4.19
C ARG A 40 -24.86 27.14 3.29
N PRO A 41 -26.20 27.15 3.38
CA PRO A 41 -27.06 26.38 2.51
C PRO A 41 -27.09 26.94 1.08
N GLY A 42 -27.64 26.17 0.14
CA GLY A 42 -27.97 26.62 -1.23
C GLY A 42 -26.91 26.34 -2.29
N HIS A 43 -25.76 25.75 -1.93
CA HIS A 43 -24.73 25.36 -2.91
C HIS A 43 -23.83 24.22 -2.43
N LEU A 44 -23.19 23.53 -3.38
CA LEU A 44 -22.15 22.54 -3.12
C LEU A 44 -20.78 23.20 -2.89
N SER A 45 -19.89 22.56 -2.13
CA SER A 45 -18.52 23.06 -1.91
C SER A 45 -17.73 23.34 -3.20
N LYS A 46 -18.07 22.67 -4.30
CA LYS A 46 -17.46 22.90 -5.63
C LYS A 46 -17.84 24.27 -6.22
N ASN A 47 -19.02 24.80 -5.88
CA ASN A 47 -19.59 26.05 -6.39
C ASN A 47 -19.64 27.14 -5.30
N CYS A 48 -18.79 27.03 -4.28
CA CYS A 48 -18.76 27.99 -3.19
C CYS A 48 -18.14 29.33 -3.66
N PRO A 49 -18.81 30.48 -3.45
CA PRO A 49 -18.26 31.78 -3.82
C PRO A 49 -17.12 32.24 -2.88
N GLY A 50 -17.06 31.70 -1.66
CA GLY A 50 -15.96 31.95 -0.72
C GLY A 50 -14.70 31.15 -1.05
N PRO A 51 -13.52 31.58 -0.54
CA PRO A 51 -12.26 30.87 -0.75
C PRO A 51 -12.35 29.42 -0.27
N LYS A 52 -11.73 28.49 -1.00
CA LYS A 52 -11.70 27.07 -0.62
C LYS A 52 -10.88 26.90 0.66
N LYS A 53 -11.52 26.45 1.74
CA LYS A 53 -10.84 25.96 2.93
C LYS A 53 -10.11 24.68 2.58
N ILE A 54 -8.81 24.66 2.81
CA ILE A 54 -8.00 23.44 2.75
C ILE A 54 -8.37 22.63 4.00
N PRO A 55 -8.91 21.40 3.85
CA PRO A 55 -9.19 20.55 4.99
C PRO A 55 -7.89 20.25 5.73
N PRO A 56 -7.93 19.97 7.05
CA PRO A 56 -6.76 19.49 7.76
C PRO A 56 -6.23 18.23 7.07
N CYS A 57 -4.91 18.10 6.99
CA CYS A 57 -4.24 16.96 6.39
C CYS A 57 -4.64 15.69 7.15
N CYS A 58 -5.00 14.62 6.43
CA CYS A 58 -5.35 13.34 7.04
C CYS A 58 -4.16 12.60 7.66
N LEU A 59 -2.92 13.05 7.42
CA LEU A 59 -1.69 12.43 7.94
C LEU A 59 -1.19 13.10 9.22
N CYS A 60 -1.13 14.44 9.26
CA CYS A 60 -0.60 15.20 10.41
C CYS A 60 -1.61 16.13 11.07
N ALA A 61 -2.86 16.18 10.61
CA ALA A 61 -3.92 17.07 11.09
C ALA A 61 -3.67 18.59 10.92
N GLU A 62 -2.51 19.01 10.40
CA GLU A 62 -2.21 20.42 10.12
C GLU A 62 -2.94 20.94 8.88
N ARG A 63 -3.14 22.27 8.83
CA ARG A 63 -3.78 22.95 7.69
C ARG A 63 -2.71 23.55 6.77
N GLY A 64 -3.11 23.84 5.52
CA GLY A 64 -2.26 24.53 4.54
C GLY A 64 -1.64 23.64 3.47
N HIS A 65 -1.78 22.31 3.59
CA HIS A 65 -1.31 21.35 2.59
C HIS A 65 -2.32 20.20 2.38
N LEU A 66 -2.15 19.46 1.28
CA LEU A 66 -2.91 18.23 1.00
C LEU A 66 -2.05 17.02 1.37
N GLN A 67 -2.67 15.83 1.45
CA GLN A 67 -1.97 14.57 1.77
C GLN A 67 -0.68 14.37 0.93
N ASN A 68 -0.74 14.71 -0.35
CA ASN A 68 0.38 14.52 -1.27
C ASN A 68 1.56 15.46 -1.01
N THR A 69 1.33 16.61 -0.36
CA THR A 69 2.36 17.60 -0.03
C THR A 69 2.65 17.66 1.48
N CYS A 70 2.18 16.67 2.23
CA CYS A 70 2.42 16.59 3.66
C CYS A 70 3.90 16.27 3.95
N PRO A 71 4.59 17.04 4.80
CA PRO A 71 5.98 16.76 5.17
C PRO A 71 6.10 15.45 5.96
N ALA A 72 5.09 15.11 6.75
CA ALA A 72 4.99 13.86 7.51
C ALA A 72 4.51 12.66 6.66
N ARG A 73 4.43 12.79 5.32
CA ARG A 73 4.07 11.65 4.46
C ARG A 73 5.18 10.60 4.49
N PHE A 74 4.80 9.34 4.65
CA PHE A 74 5.74 8.21 4.61
C PHE A 74 5.80 7.58 3.22
N CYS A 75 6.99 7.17 2.82
CA CYS A 75 7.21 6.42 1.60
C CYS A 75 6.70 4.99 1.75
N LEU A 76 5.84 4.54 0.83
CA LEU A 76 5.32 3.16 0.82
C LEU A 76 6.37 2.10 0.47
N ASN A 77 7.58 2.51 0.09
CA ASN A 77 8.70 1.61 -0.16
C ASN A 77 9.51 1.38 1.12
N CYS A 78 10.16 2.43 1.64
CA CYS A 78 11.11 2.34 2.75
C CYS A 78 10.53 2.72 4.11
N CYS A 79 9.27 3.19 4.15
CA CYS A 79 8.56 3.68 5.34
C CYS A 79 9.19 4.91 6.01
N LEU A 80 10.11 5.61 5.33
CA LEU A 80 10.68 6.87 5.83
C LEU A 80 9.81 8.06 5.42
N PRO A 81 9.69 9.10 6.26
CA PRO A 81 8.97 10.32 5.93
C PRO A 81 9.67 11.16 4.84
N GLY A 82 8.98 12.19 4.36
CA GLY A 82 9.55 13.25 3.54
C GLY A 82 9.54 13.02 2.03
N HIS A 83 9.21 11.82 1.53
CA HIS A 83 9.20 11.54 0.08
C HIS A 83 8.13 10.51 -0.33
N TYR A 84 7.79 10.48 -1.62
CA TYR A 84 6.84 9.51 -2.19
C TYR A 84 7.58 8.28 -2.70
N PHE A 85 6.82 7.20 -2.93
CA PHE A 85 7.32 5.99 -3.56
C PHE A 85 8.18 6.25 -4.81
N ARG A 86 7.79 7.20 -5.67
CA ARG A 86 8.52 7.51 -6.93
C ARG A 86 9.85 8.25 -6.72
N GLU A 87 10.01 8.92 -5.60
CA GLU A 87 11.20 9.69 -5.22
C GLU A 87 12.16 8.82 -4.38
N CYS A 88 11.79 7.56 -4.09
CA CYS A 88 12.55 6.68 -3.22
C CYS A 88 13.76 6.12 -3.95
N LEU A 89 14.95 6.39 -3.42
CA LEU A 89 16.20 5.84 -3.94
C LEU A 89 16.39 4.35 -3.61
N GLU A 90 15.65 3.85 -2.61
CA GLU A 90 15.68 2.44 -2.25
C GLU A 90 15.07 1.57 -3.36
N ARG A 91 15.70 0.43 -3.63
CA ARG A 91 15.11 -0.58 -4.53
C ARG A 91 13.72 -0.97 -4.05
N ALA A 92 12.77 -1.06 -4.97
CA ALA A 92 11.40 -1.41 -4.65
C ALA A 92 11.31 -2.74 -3.89
N TYR A 93 10.64 -2.74 -2.73
CA TYR A 93 10.62 -3.86 -1.80
C TYR A 93 10.04 -5.14 -2.42
N TRP A 94 9.12 -5.01 -3.38
CA TRP A 94 8.48 -6.13 -4.04
C TRP A 94 9.40 -7.00 -4.89
N ASN A 95 10.55 -6.47 -5.32
CA ASN A 95 11.54 -7.22 -6.07
C ASN A 95 12.61 -7.85 -5.17
N LYS A 96 12.62 -7.52 -3.87
CA LYS A 96 13.57 -8.10 -2.90
C LYS A 96 13.09 -9.51 -2.52
N HIS A 97 14.00 -10.49 -2.60
CA HIS A 97 13.75 -11.83 -2.06
C HIS A 97 14.04 -11.82 -0.56
N CYS A 98 13.20 -12.49 0.21
CA CYS A 98 13.38 -12.62 1.64
C CYS A 98 14.47 -13.65 1.94
N SER A 99 15.46 -13.31 2.78
CA SER A 99 16.54 -14.24 3.15
C SER A 99 16.09 -15.42 4.04
N ARG A 100 14.83 -15.44 4.51
CA ARG A 100 14.28 -16.51 5.34
C ARG A 100 13.52 -17.56 4.52
N CYS A 101 12.57 -17.09 3.71
CA CYS A 101 11.65 -17.96 2.96
C CYS A 101 11.81 -17.87 1.44
N ASP A 102 12.79 -17.09 0.96
CA ASP A 102 13.08 -16.82 -0.46
C ASP A 102 11.92 -16.21 -1.27
N MET A 103 10.78 -15.93 -0.64
CA MET A 103 9.65 -15.28 -1.30
C MET A 103 9.88 -13.78 -1.48
N LYS A 104 9.31 -13.24 -2.56
CA LYS A 104 9.31 -11.80 -2.86
C LYS A 104 8.18 -11.08 -2.13
N GLY A 105 8.24 -9.75 -2.10
CA GLY A 105 7.12 -8.94 -1.61
C GLY A 105 7.19 -8.49 -0.16
N HIS A 106 8.26 -8.80 0.58
CA HIS A 106 8.41 -8.39 1.97
C HIS A 106 9.88 -8.31 2.41
N TYR A 107 10.14 -7.59 3.51
CA TYR A 107 11.44 -7.54 4.16
C TYR A 107 11.66 -8.74 5.08
N ALA A 108 12.91 -9.16 5.28
CA ALA A 108 13.26 -10.28 6.15
C ALA A 108 12.72 -10.14 7.58
N ASP A 109 12.70 -8.92 8.12
CA ASP A 109 12.19 -8.63 9.46
C ASP A 109 10.65 -8.62 9.55
N ALA A 110 9.96 -8.56 8.41
CA ALA A 110 8.50 -8.63 8.27
C ALA A 110 8.05 -9.94 7.59
N CYS A 111 8.89 -10.98 7.62
CA CYS A 111 8.57 -12.26 7.02
C CYS A 111 7.37 -12.92 7.73
N PRO A 112 6.29 -13.31 7.01
CA PRO A 112 5.13 -13.94 7.64
C PRO A 112 5.46 -15.25 8.38
N GLU A 113 6.55 -15.91 8.00
CA GLU A 113 7.07 -17.10 8.67
C GLU A 113 7.47 -16.83 10.14
N ILE A 114 7.90 -15.61 10.46
CA ILE A 114 8.21 -15.18 11.83
C ILE A 114 7.02 -15.37 12.76
N TRP A 115 5.80 -15.18 12.27
CA TRP A 115 4.59 -15.36 13.05
C TRP A 115 4.11 -16.81 13.02
N ARG A 116 4.24 -17.49 11.87
CA ARG A 116 3.84 -18.90 11.72
C ARG A 116 4.58 -19.84 12.68
N GLN A 117 5.84 -19.55 13.03
CA GLN A 117 6.58 -20.37 13.99
C GLN A 117 5.91 -20.49 15.36
N TYR A 118 5.03 -19.55 15.74
CA TYR A 118 4.33 -19.56 17.03
C TYR A 118 3.01 -20.35 17.02
N HIS A 119 2.66 -21.06 15.95
CA HIS A 119 1.40 -21.81 15.82
C HIS A 119 1.13 -22.85 16.93
N LEU A 120 2.17 -23.38 17.60
CA LEU A 120 2.04 -24.31 18.74
C LEU A 120 2.37 -23.68 20.10
N THR A 121 2.75 -22.40 20.12
CA THR A 121 3.29 -21.73 21.31
C THR A 121 2.16 -21.04 22.08
N THR A 122 1.56 -21.74 23.04
CA THR A 122 0.43 -21.23 23.85
C THR A 122 0.84 -20.59 25.18
N LYS A 123 2.09 -20.77 25.62
CA LYS A 123 2.65 -20.21 26.84
C LYS A 123 3.96 -19.48 26.53
N PRO A 124 4.33 -18.43 27.29
CA PRO A 124 5.64 -17.81 27.18
C PRO A 124 6.73 -18.87 27.36
N GLY A 125 7.67 -18.93 26.41
CA GLY A 125 8.70 -19.96 26.40
C GLY A 125 9.38 -20.11 25.04
N PRO A 126 10.31 -21.07 24.91
CA PRO A 126 10.97 -21.36 23.64
C PRO A 126 9.95 -21.82 22.59
N ILE A 127 10.27 -21.57 21.32
CA ILE A 127 9.43 -21.96 20.20
C ILE A 127 9.31 -23.48 20.16
N LYS A 128 8.08 -23.99 20.11
CA LYS A 128 7.79 -25.41 19.97
C LYS A 128 7.77 -25.77 18.49
N ALA A 129 8.77 -26.51 18.04
CA ALA A 129 8.76 -27.09 16.71
C ALA A 129 7.79 -28.27 16.66
N ALA A 130 6.99 -28.35 15.59
CA ALA A 130 6.21 -29.56 15.32
C ALA A 130 7.17 -30.74 15.04
N SER A 131 6.90 -31.90 15.63
CA SER A 131 7.54 -33.15 15.21
C SER A 131 7.22 -33.42 13.73
N SER A 132 8.24 -33.83 12.98
CA SER A 132 8.22 -33.99 11.53
C SER A 132 7.02 -34.78 11.00
N HIS A 133 6.38 -34.22 9.97
CA HIS A 133 5.42 -34.79 9.02
C HIS A 133 4.07 -35.28 9.58
N SER A 134 3.10 -34.36 9.65
CA SER A 134 1.72 -34.71 9.31
C SER A 134 1.72 -35.11 7.82
N GLU A 135 1.39 -36.36 7.51
CA GLU A 135 1.12 -36.81 6.15
C GLU A 135 0.14 -35.85 5.49
N GLN A 136 0.59 -35.12 4.48
CA GLN A 136 -0.24 -34.15 3.78
C GLN A 136 -1.27 -34.90 2.95
N SER A 137 -2.54 -34.50 3.07
CA SER A 137 -3.66 -35.10 2.35
C SER A 137 -3.39 -35.25 0.85
N ALA A 138 -3.80 -36.40 0.32
CA ALA A 138 -3.43 -36.98 -0.96
C ALA A 138 -3.76 -36.19 -2.25
N VAL A 139 -4.34 -34.98 -2.18
CA VAL A 139 -4.58 -34.14 -3.37
C VAL A 139 -4.58 -32.65 -3.00
N VAL A 140 -3.68 -31.87 -3.63
CA VAL A 140 -3.60 -30.41 -3.50
C VAL A 140 -4.19 -29.73 -4.73
N TYR A 141 -5.02 -28.70 -4.51
CA TYR A 141 -5.58 -27.86 -5.57
C TYR A 141 -5.10 -26.41 -5.42
N CYS A 142 -4.76 -25.79 -6.54
CA CYS A 142 -4.32 -24.41 -6.58
C CYS A 142 -5.48 -23.43 -6.39
N TYR A 143 -5.38 -22.54 -5.41
CA TYR A 143 -6.39 -21.50 -5.16
C TYR A 143 -6.46 -20.39 -6.24
N ASN A 144 -5.49 -20.34 -7.16
CA ASN A 144 -5.44 -19.33 -8.23
C ASN A 144 -6.01 -19.84 -9.56
N CYS A 145 -5.64 -21.05 -10.00
CA CYS A 145 -6.05 -21.60 -11.29
C CYS A 145 -6.90 -22.88 -11.20
N SER A 146 -7.22 -23.34 -9.98
CA SER A 146 -8.03 -24.52 -9.68
C SER A 146 -7.49 -25.85 -10.23
N ARG A 147 -6.25 -25.88 -10.77
CA ARG A 147 -5.61 -27.13 -11.21
C ARG A 147 -5.08 -27.92 -10.02
N LYS A 148 -5.12 -29.24 -10.14
CA LYS A 148 -4.53 -30.18 -9.18
C LYS A 148 -3.00 -30.22 -9.30
N GLY A 149 -2.32 -30.57 -8.21
CA GLY A 149 -0.90 -30.94 -8.19
C GLY A 149 0.09 -29.83 -7.80
N HIS A 150 -0.36 -28.62 -7.46
CA HIS A 150 0.51 -27.56 -6.94
C HIS A 150 -0.24 -26.64 -5.98
N PHE A 151 0.49 -26.02 -5.06
CA PHE A 151 -0.06 -24.99 -4.19
C PHE A 151 -0.17 -23.66 -4.93
N GLY A 152 -1.11 -22.80 -4.52
CA GLY A 152 -1.27 -21.53 -5.21
C GLY A 152 -0.09 -20.56 -5.06
N TYR A 153 0.88 -20.79 -4.17
CA TYR A 153 2.12 -20.00 -4.13
C TYR A 153 3.11 -20.39 -5.25
N GLU A 154 3.01 -21.62 -5.77
CA GLU A 154 3.83 -22.18 -6.87
C GLU A 154 3.21 -21.91 -8.24
N CYS A 155 1.99 -21.37 -8.25
CA CYS A 155 1.25 -21.12 -9.48
C CYS A 155 1.93 -20.05 -10.34
N LEU A 156 2.26 -20.43 -11.59
CA LEU A 156 2.85 -19.55 -12.61
C LEU A 156 1.80 -18.73 -13.37
N GLU A 157 0.52 -19.05 -13.21
CA GLU A 157 -0.56 -18.33 -13.87
C GLU A 157 -0.68 -16.90 -13.32
N LYS A 158 -1.04 -15.97 -14.20
CA LYS A 158 -1.26 -14.57 -13.83
C LYS A 158 -2.33 -14.50 -12.73
N ARG A 159 -1.97 -13.91 -11.60
CA ARG A 159 -2.90 -13.69 -10.48
C ARG A 159 -3.92 -12.61 -10.84
N MET A 160 -5.12 -12.74 -10.28
CA MET A 160 -6.18 -11.72 -10.42
C MET A 160 -5.72 -10.33 -9.97
N HIS A 161 -5.00 -10.27 -8.84
CA HIS A 161 -4.41 -9.04 -8.32
C HIS A 161 -2.89 -9.16 -8.37
N GLY A 162 -2.25 -8.47 -9.33
CA GLY A 162 -0.79 -8.50 -9.50
C GLY A 162 0.00 -7.89 -8.33
N SER A 163 -0.65 -7.14 -7.45
CA SER A 163 -0.05 -6.58 -6.22
C SER A 163 0.04 -7.59 -5.06
N MET A 164 -0.65 -8.73 -5.15
CA MET A 164 -0.63 -9.73 -4.08
C MET A 164 0.46 -10.77 -4.35
N PHE A 165 1.57 -10.67 -3.61
CA PHE A 165 2.64 -11.64 -3.69
C PHE A 165 2.24 -12.97 -3.05
N PRO A 166 2.55 -14.12 -3.68
CA PRO A 166 2.35 -15.41 -3.05
C PRO A 166 3.09 -15.50 -1.72
N THR A 167 2.42 -16.09 -0.74
CA THR A 167 3.03 -16.46 0.53
C THR A 167 2.91 -17.97 0.72
N SER A 168 4.03 -18.61 1.03
CA SER A 168 4.03 -20.02 1.42
C SER A 168 3.33 -20.17 2.78
N PRO A 169 2.42 -21.15 2.96
CA PRO A 169 1.81 -21.44 4.26
C PRO A 169 2.76 -22.18 5.20
N PHE A 170 3.88 -22.67 4.70
CA PHE A 170 4.80 -23.52 5.43
C PHE A 170 5.80 -22.72 6.28
N ILE A 171 6.38 -23.43 7.25
CA ILE A 171 7.51 -22.99 8.06
C ILE A 171 8.72 -23.76 7.53
N HIS A 172 9.64 -23.06 6.86
CA HIS A 172 10.92 -23.58 6.42
C HIS A 172 11.92 -23.67 7.57
N TYR A 173 11.89 -22.70 8.49
CA TYR A 173 12.85 -22.60 9.60
C TYR A 173 12.23 -22.01 10.87
N TYR A 174 12.45 -22.69 12.00
CA TYR A 174 12.12 -22.19 13.34
C TYR A 174 13.31 -21.39 13.90
N ASP A 175 13.06 -20.17 14.39
CA ASP A 175 14.10 -19.37 15.01
C ASP A 175 14.61 -20.02 16.30
N ASP A 176 15.92 -20.12 16.45
CA ASP A 176 16.56 -20.33 17.75
C ASP A 176 16.67 -19.00 18.53
N GLU A 177 17.14 -19.08 19.78
CA GLU A 177 17.31 -17.92 20.64
C GLU A 177 18.29 -16.88 20.05
N CYS A 178 19.34 -17.34 19.34
CA CYS A 178 20.32 -16.49 18.68
C CYS A 178 19.68 -15.66 17.57
N ASN A 179 18.85 -16.28 16.73
CA ASN A 179 18.12 -15.61 15.66
C ASN A 179 17.13 -14.57 16.18
N ILE A 180 16.41 -14.89 17.26
CA ILE A 180 15.50 -13.95 17.93
C ILE A 180 16.29 -12.74 18.44
N LYS A 181 17.39 -12.97 19.17
CA LYS A 181 18.26 -11.89 19.68
C LYS A 181 18.84 -11.04 18.56
N ARG A 182 19.34 -11.65 17.48
CA ARG A 182 19.84 -10.94 16.29
C ARG A 182 18.79 -10.05 15.66
N ARG A 183 17.55 -10.53 15.51
CA ARG A 183 16.43 -9.74 14.98
C ARG A 183 16.10 -8.55 15.90
N ALA A 184 16.02 -8.80 17.21
CA ALA A 184 15.78 -7.75 18.19
C ALA A 184 16.87 -6.66 18.14
N ASN A 185 18.15 -7.06 18.01
CA ASN A 185 19.26 -6.11 17.89
C ASN A 185 19.20 -5.28 16.60
N ARG A 186 18.82 -5.89 15.45
CA ARG A 186 18.59 -5.12 14.20
C ARG A 186 17.50 -4.08 14.37
N LEU A 187 16.40 -4.44 15.02
CA LEU A 187 15.31 -3.50 15.30
C LEU A 187 15.78 -2.36 16.22
N LYS A 188 16.49 -2.67 17.31
CA LYS A 188 17.05 -1.66 18.22
C LYS A 188 17.97 -0.68 17.50
N ARG A 189 18.88 -1.18 16.66
CA ARG A 189 19.79 -0.33 15.89
C ARG A 189 19.02 0.56 14.91
N LYS A 190 18.01 0.02 14.22
CA LYS A 190 17.17 0.80 13.30
C LYS A 190 16.37 1.89 14.02
N ILE A 191 15.88 1.61 15.23
CA ILE A 191 15.21 2.63 16.06
C ILE A 191 16.20 3.74 16.43
N ALA A 192 17.42 3.39 16.85
CA ALA A 192 18.45 4.37 17.18
C ALA A 192 18.83 5.25 15.98
N GLU A 193 19.03 4.64 14.80
CA GLU A 193 19.29 5.36 13.53
C GLU A 193 18.17 6.36 13.20
N LEU A 194 16.90 5.95 13.39
CA LEU A 194 15.74 6.81 13.15
C LEU A 194 15.61 7.94 14.18
N GLN A 195 15.99 7.71 15.44
CA GLN A 195 16.03 8.72 16.48
C GLN A 195 17.16 9.73 16.23
N GLU A 196 18.35 9.26 15.85
CA GLU A 196 19.49 10.11 15.47
C GLU A 196 19.14 10.99 14.26
N ALA A 197 18.41 10.44 13.29
CA ALA A 197 17.88 11.20 12.15
C ALA A 197 16.71 12.15 12.49
N GLY A 198 16.25 12.19 13.75
CA GLY A 198 15.12 13.01 14.20
C GLY A 198 13.76 12.57 13.62
N LEU A 199 13.67 11.35 13.09
CA LEU A 199 12.47 10.81 12.43
C LEU A 199 11.54 10.06 13.39
N LEU A 200 12.07 9.66 14.55
CA LEU A 200 11.30 9.12 15.66
C LEU A 200 11.53 9.98 16.91
N PRO A 201 10.48 10.30 17.68
CA PRO A 201 10.68 10.93 18.98
C PRO A 201 11.52 10.02 19.88
N LEU A 202 12.41 10.61 20.68
CA LEU A 202 13.05 9.88 21.78
C LEU A 202 11.91 9.36 22.67
N GLN A 203 11.84 8.04 22.87
CA GLN A 203 10.89 7.51 23.85
C GLN A 203 11.30 8.06 25.21
N SER A 204 10.60 9.09 25.70
CA SER A 204 10.52 9.33 27.13
C SER A 204 9.90 8.05 27.70
N GLU A 205 10.61 7.39 28.62
CA GLU A 205 10.11 6.20 29.31
C GLU A 205 8.63 6.43 29.68
N ILE A 206 7.73 5.70 29.03
CA ILE A 206 6.33 5.69 29.44
C ILE A 206 6.35 4.88 30.72
N PRO A 207 6.08 5.48 31.90
CA PRO A 207 5.92 4.71 33.12
C PRO A 207 4.59 3.97 32.97
N TRP A 208 4.67 2.68 32.69
CA TRP A 208 3.54 1.77 32.87
C TRP A 208 3.59 1.22 34.29
#